data_AF-A0AAN6KNM3-F1
#
_entry.id   AF-A0AAN6KNM3-F1
#
_cell.length_a   1.000
_cell.length_b   1.000
_cell.length_c   1.000
_cell.angle_alpha   90.00
_cell.angle_beta   90.00
_cell.angle_gamma   90.00
#
_symmetry.space_group_name_H-M   'P 1'
#
loop_
_entity.id
_entity.type
_entity.pdbx_description
1 polymer ?
#
loop_
_entity_poly.entity_id
_entity_poly.type
_entity_poly.pdbx_seq_one_letter_code
_entity_poly.pdbx_strand_id
1 'polypeptide(L)'
;MLTKAQYCNRACQQKHWAAHKTDCKSPLRKETWLPGWETNNRLPNFIGDGPSIVSHGTRKYFWGNVPALDILRLSEHEGETYGQDLVLLFAASGDPRNIIKSIAAIPGTYSNSILVTVNDIDFDIVARNAIMLLIVLTEPDKEEAVDCMLHLWYSSNIQQKHLELLEAKIRPLVEDVILKIADKAAGSLQRKTWILGNNTFRLTLVKEQWSILLRYLEVPVGVTEPVARHVRTAVTMARRDYIDRSYLAQLPSHRVCMERFRANGILLPFGESTEAFKVPNPSVTPALASFARR
;
A
#
# COMPACT_ATOMS: atom_id res chain seq x y z
N MET A 1 -19.26 -13.50 -10.04
CA MET A 1 -20.07 -12.77 -11.04
C MET A 1 -19.53 -11.35 -11.13
N LEU A 2 -18.96 -10.95 -12.27
CA LEU A 2 -18.60 -9.55 -12.51
C LEU A 2 -19.91 -8.78 -12.76
N THR A 3 -20.30 -7.92 -11.83
CA THR A 3 -21.42 -7.00 -12.02
C THR A 3 -21.13 -6.13 -13.23
N LYS A 4 -22.05 -6.10 -14.21
CA LYS A 4 -21.97 -5.15 -15.33
C LYS A 4 -21.99 -3.75 -14.73
N ALA A 5 -20.92 -2.97 -14.94
CA ALA A 5 -20.98 -1.54 -14.71
C ALA A 5 -22.08 -0.96 -15.61
N GLN A 6 -23.20 -0.57 -15.00
CA GLN A 6 -24.34 0.00 -15.71
C GLN A 6 -24.29 1.52 -15.57
N TYR A 7 -24.33 2.22 -16.70
CA TYR A 7 -24.61 3.65 -16.69
C TYR A 7 -26.04 3.88 -16.24
N CYS A 8 -26.28 4.96 -15.50
CA CYS A 8 -27.63 5.35 -15.07
C CYS A 8 -28.58 5.54 -16.26
N ASN A 9 -28.07 6.00 -17.40
CA ASN A 9 -28.81 6.12 -18.66
C ASN A 9 -27.85 6.28 -19.87
N ARG A 10 -28.42 6.30 -21.08
CA ARG A 10 -27.69 6.48 -22.36
C ARG A 10 -26.98 7.83 -22.47
N ALA A 11 -27.53 8.90 -21.90
CA ALA A 11 -26.90 10.22 -21.96
C ALA A 11 -25.59 10.24 -21.14
N CYS A 12 -25.58 9.64 -19.95
CA CYS A 12 -24.36 9.45 -19.15
C CYS A 12 -23.32 8.60 -19.90
N GLN A 13 -23.76 7.51 -20.57
CA GLN A 13 -22.88 6.69 -21.39
C GLN A 13 -22.24 7.50 -22.53
N GLN A 14 -23.03 8.28 -23.27
CA GLN A 14 -22.54 9.09 -24.38
C GLN A 14 -21.56 10.17 -23.91
N LYS A 15 -21.86 10.81 -22.76
CA LYS A 15 -20.96 11.80 -22.14
C LYS A 15 -19.63 11.19 -21.74
N HIS A 16 -19.62 9.99 -21.14
CA HIS A 16 -18.40 9.31 -20.70
C HIS A 16 -17.64 8.62 -21.85
N TRP A 17 -18.30 8.33 -22.97
CA TRP A 17 -17.73 7.54 -24.07
C TRP A 17 -16.41 8.10 -24.60
N ALA A 18 -16.27 9.42 -24.70
CA ALA A 18 -15.03 10.04 -25.19
C ALA A 18 -13.80 9.61 -24.36
N ALA A 19 -13.93 9.61 -23.03
CA ALA A 19 -12.88 9.16 -22.11
C ALA A 19 -12.76 7.63 -22.10
N HIS A 20 -13.87 6.90 -22.07
CA HIS A 20 -13.87 5.43 -21.97
C HIS A 20 -13.39 4.70 -23.23
N LYS A 21 -13.53 5.31 -24.41
CA LYS A 21 -13.26 4.66 -25.71
C LYS A 21 -11.82 4.15 -25.82
N THR A 22 -10.84 4.85 -25.25
CA THR A 22 -9.43 4.45 -25.24
C THR A 22 -9.23 3.15 -24.46
N ASP A 23 -9.80 3.07 -23.26
CA ASP A 23 -9.76 1.88 -22.40
C ASP A 23 -10.52 0.72 -23.04
N CYS A 24 -11.72 1.00 -23.56
CA CYS A 24 -12.58 0.01 -24.20
C CYS A 24 -11.93 -0.61 -25.43
N LYS A 25 -11.15 0.16 -26.19
CA LYS A 25 -10.44 -0.30 -27.39
C LYS A 25 -8.97 -0.65 -27.14
N SER A 26 -8.53 -0.71 -25.88
CA SER A 26 -7.15 -1.03 -25.53
C SER A 26 -6.74 -2.40 -26.10
N PRO A 27 -5.54 -2.53 -26.68
CA PRO A 27 -4.99 -3.83 -27.11
C PRO A 27 -4.97 -4.87 -25.99
N LEU A 28 -4.79 -4.43 -24.74
CA LEU A 28 -4.77 -5.30 -23.56
C LEU A 28 -6.10 -6.03 -23.32
N ARG A 29 -7.22 -5.54 -23.90
CA ARG A 29 -8.53 -6.20 -23.83
C ARG A 29 -8.70 -7.35 -24.82
N LYS A 30 -7.76 -7.55 -25.74
CA LYS A 30 -7.84 -8.65 -26.69
C LYS A 30 -7.40 -9.95 -26.02
N GLU A 31 -8.15 -11.01 -26.24
CA GLU A 31 -7.71 -12.37 -25.86
C GLU A 31 -6.41 -12.75 -26.57
N THR A 32 -6.23 -12.25 -27.79
CA THR A 32 -5.03 -12.45 -28.62
C THR A 32 -3.90 -11.46 -28.29
N TRP A 33 -3.97 -10.72 -27.17
CA TRP A 33 -2.87 -9.84 -26.78
C TRP A 33 -1.61 -10.66 -26.49
N LEU A 34 -0.49 -10.19 -27.02
CA LEU A 34 0.83 -10.77 -26.78
C LEU A 34 1.74 -9.72 -26.13
N PRO A 35 2.66 -10.15 -25.26
CA PRO A 35 3.58 -9.26 -24.57
C PRO A 35 4.61 -8.64 -25.53
N GLY A 36 5.18 -7.50 -25.15
CA GLY A 36 6.03 -6.72 -26.05
C GLY A 36 7.28 -7.45 -26.56
N TRP A 37 7.82 -8.42 -25.80
CA TRP A 37 8.97 -9.19 -26.29
C TRP A 37 8.59 -10.16 -27.41
N GLU A 38 7.38 -10.73 -27.35
CA GLU A 38 6.86 -11.64 -28.36
C GLU A 38 6.56 -10.88 -29.65
N THR A 39 5.88 -9.74 -29.57
CA THR A 39 5.52 -8.94 -30.75
C THR A 39 6.74 -8.35 -31.47
N ASN A 40 7.82 -8.12 -30.74
CA ASN A 40 9.07 -7.57 -31.29
C ASN A 40 10.11 -8.67 -31.59
N ASN A 41 9.76 -9.95 -31.44
CA ASN A 41 10.65 -11.10 -31.64
C ASN A 41 12.01 -10.95 -30.92
N ARG A 42 11.97 -10.55 -29.65
CA ARG A 42 13.16 -10.39 -28.80
C ARG A 42 13.07 -11.29 -27.57
N LEU A 43 14.23 -11.58 -26.97
CA LEU A 43 14.26 -12.22 -25.67
C LEU A 43 13.72 -11.27 -24.58
N PRO A 44 12.91 -11.77 -23.63
CA PRO A 44 12.47 -10.96 -22.51
C PRO A 44 13.62 -10.67 -21.54
N ASN A 45 13.59 -9.51 -20.89
CA ASN A 45 14.62 -9.02 -19.97
C ASN A 45 14.81 -9.87 -18.70
N PHE A 46 13.98 -10.89 -18.49
CA PHE A 46 14.10 -11.84 -17.39
C PHE A 46 14.71 -13.19 -17.82
N ILE A 47 15.10 -13.34 -19.08
CA ILE A 47 15.82 -14.49 -19.62
C ILE A 47 17.20 -14.01 -20.11
N GLY A 48 18.28 -14.48 -19.48
CA GLY A 48 19.67 -14.20 -19.87
C GLY A 48 20.65 -14.26 -18.69
N ASP A 49 21.96 -14.20 -18.97
CA ASP A 49 23.07 -14.27 -17.99
C ASP A 49 23.29 -12.98 -17.17
N GLY A 50 22.27 -12.11 -17.13
CA GLY A 50 22.29 -10.93 -16.28
C GLY A 50 22.20 -11.28 -14.79
N PRO A 51 22.52 -10.35 -13.88
CA PRO A 51 22.37 -10.61 -12.46
C PRO A 51 20.92 -11.02 -12.14
N SER A 52 20.73 -12.09 -11.34
CA SER A 52 19.41 -12.63 -10.97
C SER A 52 18.48 -11.58 -10.34
N ILE A 53 19.08 -10.51 -9.79
CA ILE A 53 18.44 -9.31 -9.28
C ILE A 53 18.98 -8.12 -10.07
N VAL A 54 18.32 -7.79 -11.17
CA VAL A 54 18.63 -6.58 -11.92
C VAL A 54 18.10 -5.38 -11.12
N SER A 55 18.97 -4.55 -10.52
CA SER A 55 18.54 -3.34 -9.82
C SER A 55 18.12 -2.28 -10.85
N HIS A 56 16.84 -2.25 -11.18
CA HIS A 56 16.25 -1.23 -12.06
C HIS A 56 15.20 -0.47 -11.27
N GLY A 57 15.37 0.85 -11.20
CA GLY A 57 14.78 1.70 -10.16
C GLY A 57 15.64 1.71 -8.88
N THR A 58 15.10 2.25 -7.80
CA THR A 58 15.78 2.20 -6.49
C THR A 58 15.59 0.85 -5.79
N ARG A 59 16.38 0.57 -4.75
CA ARG A 59 16.21 -0.61 -3.87
C ARG A 59 14.92 -0.62 -3.02
N LYS A 60 14.06 0.39 -3.15
CA LYS A 60 12.82 0.52 -2.36
C LYS A 60 11.61 -0.04 -3.11
N TYR A 61 10.76 -0.77 -2.40
CA TYR A 61 9.51 -1.34 -2.91
C TYR A 61 8.33 -0.70 -2.18
N PHE A 62 7.24 -0.40 -2.89
CA PHE A 62 6.04 0.19 -2.26
C PHE A 62 5.15 -0.85 -1.57
N TRP A 63 5.21 -2.09 -2.04
CA TRP A 63 4.41 -3.23 -1.58
C TRP A 63 5.23 -4.50 -1.72
N GLY A 64 4.92 -5.52 -0.91
CA GLY A 64 5.54 -6.84 -1.07
C GLY A 64 5.17 -7.51 -2.39
N ASN A 65 5.85 -8.60 -2.70
CA ASN A 65 5.75 -9.34 -3.96
C ASN A 65 4.93 -10.63 -3.86
N VAL A 66 4.31 -10.91 -2.70
CA VAL A 66 3.48 -12.09 -2.45
C VAL A 66 2.01 -11.70 -2.28
N PRO A 67 1.05 -12.58 -2.62
CA PRO A 67 -0.34 -12.39 -2.26
C PRO A 67 -0.51 -12.37 -0.74
N ALA A 68 -1.62 -11.83 -0.26
CA ALA A 68 -1.99 -11.93 1.15
C ALA A 68 -2.31 -13.39 1.48
N LEU A 69 -1.54 -13.98 2.39
CA LEU A 69 -1.72 -15.35 2.85
C LEU A 69 -2.22 -15.33 4.30
N ASP A 70 -3.18 -16.20 4.58
CA ASP A 70 -3.43 -16.62 5.96
C ASP A 70 -2.32 -17.59 6.32
N ILE A 71 -1.36 -17.12 7.12
CA ILE A 71 -0.23 -17.94 7.55
C ILE A 71 -0.60 -18.83 8.74
N LEU A 72 -1.68 -18.51 9.46
CA LEU A 72 -2.09 -19.21 10.65
C LEU A 72 -2.94 -20.43 10.28
N ARG A 73 -3.92 -20.25 9.40
CA ARG A 73 -4.93 -21.27 9.02
C ARG A 73 -5.44 -22.02 10.24
N LEU A 74 -5.85 -21.25 11.26
CA LEU A 74 -6.02 -21.75 12.63
C LEU A 74 -6.88 -23.02 12.69
N SER A 75 -8.05 -22.99 12.04
CA SER A 75 -8.98 -24.13 12.02
C SER A 75 -8.39 -25.39 11.38
N GLU A 76 -7.45 -25.25 10.44
CA GLU A 76 -6.87 -26.37 9.70
C GLU A 76 -5.64 -26.95 10.41
N HIS A 77 -4.88 -26.12 11.13
CA HIS A 77 -3.65 -26.53 11.81
C HIS A 77 -3.89 -26.91 13.28
N GLU A 78 -4.62 -26.07 14.02
CA GLU A 78 -4.82 -26.22 15.48
C GLU A 78 -6.27 -26.60 15.84
N GLY A 79 -7.19 -26.52 14.88
CA GLY A 79 -8.61 -26.83 15.05
C GLY A 79 -9.46 -25.63 15.47
N GLU A 80 -10.78 -25.72 15.23
CA GLU A 80 -11.74 -24.65 15.56
C GLU A 80 -11.90 -24.42 17.07
N THR A 81 -11.48 -25.40 17.88
CA THR A 81 -11.57 -25.37 19.35
C THR A 81 -10.26 -24.92 20.01
N TYR A 82 -9.30 -24.37 19.24
CA TYR A 82 -8.05 -23.89 19.81
C TYR A 82 -8.32 -22.81 20.88
N GLY A 83 -7.97 -23.14 22.13
CA GLY A 83 -8.40 -22.42 23.32
C GLY A 83 -7.29 -21.68 24.07
N GLN A 84 -6.11 -21.53 23.47
CA GLN A 84 -4.98 -20.82 24.08
C GLN A 84 -4.76 -19.46 23.40
N ASP A 85 -3.94 -18.62 24.04
CA ASP A 85 -3.49 -17.36 23.46
C ASP A 85 -2.64 -17.59 22.19
N LEU A 86 -2.71 -16.65 21.25
CA LEU A 86 -1.92 -16.67 20.01
C LEU A 86 -0.78 -15.66 20.10
N VAL A 87 0.44 -16.13 19.83
CA VAL A 87 1.63 -15.28 19.75
C VAL A 87 2.26 -15.45 18.37
N LEU A 88 2.12 -14.45 17.51
CA LEU A 88 2.54 -14.47 16.12
C LEU A 88 3.77 -13.59 15.91
N LEU A 89 4.83 -14.17 15.36
CA LEU A 89 6.07 -13.47 15.03
C LEU A 89 6.25 -13.38 13.50
N PHE A 90 6.14 -12.17 12.97
CA PHE A 90 6.43 -11.81 11.57
C PHE A 90 7.83 -11.20 11.49
N ALA A 91 8.85 -12.03 11.69
CA ALA A 91 10.24 -11.61 11.69
C ALA A 91 10.70 -11.20 10.28
N ALA A 92 11.22 -9.98 10.15
CA ALA A 92 11.67 -9.40 8.87
C ALA A 92 10.59 -9.48 7.76
N SER A 93 9.32 -9.40 8.16
CA SER A 93 8.17 -9.51 7.28
C SER A 93 7.27 -8.29 7.46
N GLY A 94 7.76 -7.12 7.01
CA GLY A 94 7.05 -5.86 7.12
C GLY A 94 5.85 -5.69 6.19
N ASP A 95 5.37 -6.73 5.51
CA ASP A 95 4.17 -6.64 4.68
C ASP A 95 2.91 -6.90 5.51
N PRO A 96 2.06 -5.87 5.77
CA PRO A 96 0.92 -6.06 6.65
C PRO A 96 -0.19 -6.91 6.02
N ARG A 97 -0.13 -7.27 4.72
CA ARG A 97 -1.17 -8.11 4.09
C ARG A 97 -1.32 -9.47 4.74
N ASN A 98 -0.20 -10.12 5.07
CA ASN A 98 -0.24 -11.44 5.70
C ASN A 98 -0.75 -11.33 7.14
N ILE A 99 -0.37 -10.27 7.85
CA ILE A 99 -0.87 -9.98 9.20
C ILE A 99 -2.39 -9.78 9.16
N ILE A 100 -2.87 -8.86 8.33
CA ILE A 100 -4.29 -8.55 8.19
C ILE A 100 -5.08 -9.78 7.75
N LYS A 101 -4.59 -10.52 6.75
CA LYS A 101 -5.27 -11.72 6.24
C LYS A 101 -5.35 -12.82 7.30
N SER A 102 -4.27 -13.04 8.05
CA SER A 102 -4.24 -14.05 9.11
C SER A 102 -5.17 -13.69 10.26
N ILE A 103 -5.14 -12.43 10.72
CA ILE A 103 -6.05 -11.97 11.79
C ILE A 103 -7.51 -12.04 11.33
N ALA A 104 -7.82 -11.59 10.11
CA ALA A 104 -9.18 -11.60 9.57
C ALA A 104 -9.71 -13.02 9.29
N ALA A 105 -8.83 -14.02 9.21
CA ALA A 105 -9.21 -15.42 9.03
C ALA A 105 -9.42 -16.16 10.36
N ILE A 106 -9.11 -15.54 11.50
CA ILE A 106 -9.37 -16.14 12.81
C ILE A 106 -10.89 -16.30 13.01
N PRO A 107 -11.36 -17.49 13.44
CA PRO A 107 -12.78 -17.73 13.69
C PRO A 107 -13.37 -16.72 14.69
N GLY A 108 -14.58 -16.23 14.43
CA GLY A 108 -15.26 -15.31 15.35
C GLY A 108 -15.59 -15.92 16.72
N THR A 109 -15.47 -17.24 16.87
CA THR A 109 -15.59 -17.97 18.14
C THR A 109 -14.34 -17.89 19.02
N TYR A 110 -13.20 -17.46 18.46
CA TYR A 110 -11.96 -17.33 19.20
C TYR A 110 -12.03 -16.11 20.13
N SER A 111 -11.87 -16.34 21.44
CA SER A 111 -12.03 -15.32 22.48
C SER A 111 -10.76 -15.03 23.29
N ASN A 112 -9.64 -15.69 22.98
CA ASN A 112 -8.38 -15.50 23.70
C ASN A 112 -7.58 -14.32 23.13
N SER A 113 -6.45 -13.99 23.76
CA SER A 113 -5.63 -12.86 23.32
C SER A 113 -4.82 -13.19 22.06
N ILE A 114 -4.48 -12.15 21.30
CA ILE A 114 -3.63 -12.25 20.12
C ILE A 114 -2.52 -11.22 20.25
N LEU A 115 -1.28 -11.68 20.32
CA LEU A 115 -0.08 -10.86 20.29
C LEU A 115 0.60 -11.01 18.94
N VAL A 116 0.73 -9.91 18.20
CA VAL A 116 1.45 -9.88 16.92
C VAL A 116 2.71 -9.02 17.06
N THR A 117 3.86 -9.58 16.71
CA THR A 117 5.13 -8.87 16.62
C THR A 117 5.61 -8.85 15.17
N VAL A 118 5.91 -7.67 14.66
CA VAL A 118 6.40 -7.45 13.30
C VAL A 118 7.62 -6.52 13.34
N ASN A 119 8.61 -6.79 12.51
CA ASN A 119 9.74 -5.89 12.29
C ASN A 119 10.16 -5.89 10.82
N ASP A 120 10.81 -4.80 10.42
CA ASP A 120 11.44 -4.65 9.11
C ASP A 120 12.76 -3.88 9.27
N ILE A 121 13.70 -4.10 8.35
CA ILE A 121 14.96 -3.35 8.29
C ILE A 121 14.78 -2.00 7.62
N ASP A 122 13.80 -1.87 6.72
CA ASP A 122 13.49 -0.62 6.03
C ASP A 122 12.55 0.24 6.90
N PHE A 123 13.08 1.37 7.37
CA PHE A 123 12.31 2.32 8.18
C PHE A 123 11.10 2.88 7.43
N ASP A 124 11.14 3.01 6.10
CA ASP A 124 9.99 3.48 5.33
C ASP A 124 8.79 2.53 5.47
N ILE A 125 9.07 1.21 5.51
CA ILE A 125 8.05 0.17 5.72
C ILE A 125 7.52 0.25 7.14
N VAL A 126 8.41 0.34 8.14
CA VAL A 126 8.03 0.46 9.56
C VAL A 126 7.16 1.70 9.80
N ALA A 127 7.56 2.86 9.25
CA ALA A 127 6.84 4.11 9.38
C ALA A 127 5.43 4.02 8.78
N ARG A 128 5.30 3.50 7.56
CA ARG A 128 3.99 3.35 6.90
C ARG A 128 3.09 2.40 7.67
N ASN A 129 3.62 1.25 8.12
CA ASN A 129 2.86 0.28 8.89
C ASN A 129 2.38 0.87 10.22
N ALA A 130 3.24 1.60 10.92
CA ALA A 130 2.86 2.26 12.16
C ALA A 130 1.72 3.27 11.94
N ILE A 131 1.78 4.08 10.89
CA ILE A 131 0.74 5.06 10.55
C ILE A 131 -0.58 4.35 10.22
N MET A 132 -0.55 3.33 9.35
CA MET A 132 -1.74 2.57 8.98
C MET A 132 -2.40 1.88 10.18
N LEU A 133 -1.61 1.27 11.07
CA LEU A 133 -2.11 0.64 12.29
C LEU A 133 -2.70 1.67 13.25
N LEU A 134 -2.04 2.83 13.43
CA LEU A 134 -2.59 3.91 14.26
C LEU A 134 -3.92 4.43 13.70
N ILE A 135 -4.08 4.58 12.38
CA ILE A 135 -5.36 4.98 11.77
C ILE A 135 -6.46 4.00 12.16
N VAL A 136 -6.27 2.71 11.87
CA VAL A 136 -7.28 1.67 12.14
C VAL A 136 -7.62 1.55 13.63
N LEU A 137 -6.65 1.85 14.52
CA LEU A 137 -6.85 1.74 15.96
C LEU A 137 -7.37 3.02 16.63
N THR A 138 -7.32 4.18 15.96
CA THR A 138 -7.69 5.49 16.55
C THR A 138 -8.90 6.15 15.92
N GLU A 139 -9.20 5.86 14.66
CA GLU A 139 -10.37 6.39 13.97
C GLU A 139 -11.62 5.56 14.33
N PRO A 140 -12.64 6.15 14.99
CA PRO A 140 -13.85 5.42 15.36
C PRO A 140 -14.68 4.95 14.16
N ASP A 141 -14.69 5.72 13.06
CA ASP A 141 -15.36 5.31 11.83
C ASP A 141 -14.48 4.32 11.06
N LYS A 142 -14.87 3.03 11.14
CA LYS A 142 -14.10 1.94 10.50
C LYS A 142 -14.04 2.08 8.99
N GLU A 143 -15.06 2.64 8.34
CA GLU A 143 -15.07 2.81 6.89
C GLU A 143 -14.09 3.92 6.49
N GLU A 144 -14.09 5.05 7.21
CA GLU A 144 -13.13 6.14 6.97
C GLU A 144 -11.69 5.69 7.29
N ALA A 145 -11.50 4.89 8.35
CA ALA A 145 -10.20 4.32 8.71
C ALA A 145 -9.66 3.40 7.59
N VAL A 146 -10.51 2.52 7.06
CA VAL A 146 -10.15 1.60 5.98
C VAL A 146 -9.89 2.36 4.68
N ASP A 147 -10.73 3.33 4.33
CA ASP A 147 -10.56 4.18 3.15
C ASP A 147 -9.22 4.93 3.19
N CYS A 148 -8.94 5.60 4.30
CA CYS A 148 -7.68 6.31 4.52
C CYS A 148 -6.47 5.36 4.49
N MET A 149 -6.55 4.21 5.18
CA MET A 149 -5.49 3.19 5.17
C MET A 149 -5.21 2.68 3.76
N LEU A 150 -6.24 2.32 2.99
CA LEU A 150 -6.10 1.78 1.64
C LEU A 150 -5.42 2.78 0.70
N HIS A 151 -5.80 4.05 0.79
CA HIS A 151 -5.23 5.09 -0.06
C HIS A 151 -3.82 5.48 0.36
N LEU A 152 -3.50 5.49 1.65
CA LEU A 152 -2.12 5.66 2.11
C LEU A 152 -1.23 4.50 1.71
N TRP A 153 -1.76 3.28 1.71
CA TRP A 153 -1.00 2.11 1.29
C TRP A 153 -0.74 2.10 -0.22
N TYR A 154 -1.80 2.29 -1.01
CA TYR A 154 -1.76 1.94 -2.42
C TYR A 154 -1.80 3.12 -3.36
N SER A 155 -2.19 4.34 -2.97
CA SER A 155 -2.30 5.45 -3.92
C SER A 155 -1.05 6.37 -3.94
N SER A 156 -0.69 6.96 -5.09
CA SER A 156 0.31 8.04 -5.17
C SER A 156 -0.19 9.34 -4.57
N ASN A 157 -1.49 9.56 -4.69
CA ASN A 157 -2.18 10.75 -4.23
C ASN A 157 -3.37 10.29 -3.39
N ILE A 158 -3.71 11.10 -2.40
CA ILE A 158 -4.82 10.93 -1.47
C ILE A 158 -5.78 12.11 -1.62
N GLN A 159 -6.96 11.98 -1.04
CA GLN A 159 -7.90 13.10 -0.91
C GLN A 159 -7.50 13.99 0.26
N GLN A 160 -7.97 15.23 0.27
CA GLN A 160 -7.70 16.19 1.34
C GLN A 160 -8.14 15.66 2.71
N LYS A 161 -9.31 15.00 2.79
CA LYS A 161 -9.81 14.39 4.03
C LYS A 161 -8.86 13.38 4.67
N HIS A 162 -8.09 12.64 3.86
CA HIS A 162 -7.11 11.68 4.38
C HIS A 162 -5.94 12.39 5.07
N LEU A 163 -5.47 13.51 4.50
CA LEU A 163 -4.41 14.31 5.12
C LEU A 163 -4.90 14.97 6.42
N GLU A 164 -6.13 15.51 6.41
CA GLU A 164 -6.76 16.09 7.60
C GLU A 164 -6.90 15.05 8.72
N LEU A 165 -7.24 13.80 8.39
CA LEU A 165 -7.25 12.70 9.37
C LEU A 165 -5.86 12.45 9.96
N LEU A 166 -4.82 12.39 9.12
CA LEU A 166 -3.43 12.23 9.59
C LEU A 166 -3.03 13.36 10.55
N GLU A 167 -3.34 14.60 10.19
CA GLU A 167 -3.03 15.79 10.99
C GLU A 167 -3.81 15.84 12.30
N ALA A 168 -5.10 15.51 12.28
CA ALA A 168 -5.95 15.61 13.47
C ALA A 168 -5.74 14.44 14.45
N LYS A 169 -5.50 13.22 13.94
CA LYS A 169 -5.51 12.00 14.76
C LYS A 169 -4.12 11.45 15.04
N ILE A 170 -3.23 11.45 14.04
CA ILE A 170 -1.97 10.70 14.11
C ILE A 170 -0.82 11.59 14.54
N ARG A 171 -0.71 12.80 13.97
CA ARG A 171 0.35 13.76 14.31
C ARG A 171 0.47 14.03 15.82
N PRO A 172 -0.61 14.35 16.57
CA PRO A 172 -0.49 14.65 18.00
C PRO A 172 0.08 13.47 18.80
N LEU A 173 -0.22 12.23 18.40
CA LEU A 173 0.30 11.03 19.06
C LEU A 173 1.81 10.89 18.89
N VAL A 174 2.35 11.29 17.74
CA VAL A 174 3.78 11.22 17.45
C VAL A 174 4.51 12.41 18.08
N GLU A 175 3.94 13.61 18.01
CA GLU A 175 4.49 14.83 18.65
C GLU A 175 4.60 14.67 20.17
N ASP A 176 3.58 14.08 20.83
CA ASP A 176 3.63 13.75 22.26
C ASP A 176 4.85 12.90 22.62
N VAL A 177 5.17 11.90 21.79
CA VAL A 177 6.32 11.02 22.02
C VAL A 177 7.62 11.81 21.86
N ILE A 178 7.75 12.60 20.80
CA ILE A 178 8.96 13.41 20.53
C ILE A 178 9.25 14.37 21.68
N LEU A 179 8.23 15.06 22.19
CA LEU A 179 8.35 15.96 23.33
C LEU A 179 8.85 15.22 24.58
N LYS A 180 8.32 14.02 24.84
CA LYS A 180 8.67 13.20 26.02
C LYS A 180 10.05 12.56 25.96
N ILE A 181 10.61 12.37 24.76
CA ILE A 181 11.93 11.76 24.58
C ILE A 181 13.04 12.79 24.28
N ALA A 182 12.73 14.09 24.34
CA ALA A 182 13.64 15.16 23.95
C ALA A 182 15.00 15.11 24.70
N ASP A 183 14.96 14.75 25.99
CA ASP A 183 16.10 14.63 26.91
C ASP A 183 16.90 13.31 26.77
N LYS A 184 16.40 12.34 26.01
CA LYS A 184 17.04 11.01 25.89
C LYS A 184 18.31 11.06 25.04
N ALA A 185 19.22 10.12 25.26
CA ALA A 185 20.46 10.03 24.49
C ALA A 185 20.19 9.81 22.98
N ALA A 186 21.02 10.40 22.13
CA ALA A 186 20.98 10.16 20.69
C ALA A 186 21.23 8.67 20.38
N GLY A 187 20.56 8.12 19.37
CA GLY A 187 20.68 6.71 18.99
C GLY A 187 20.05 5.71 19.97
N SER A 188 19.47 6.16 21.07
CA SER A 188 18.79 5.28 22.03
C SER A 188 17.45 4.76 21.50
N LEU A 189 17.11 3.52 21.86
CA LEU A 189 15.80 2.95 21.54
C LEU A 189 14.73 3.54 22.46
N GLN A 190 13.69 4.07 21.84
CA GLN A 190 12.55 4.68 22.52
C GLN A 190 11.29 3.88 22.19
N ARG A 191 10.55 3.55 23.25
CA ARG A 191 9.34 2.72 23.17
C ARG A 191 8.13 3.52 23.63
N LYS A 192 7.07 3.50 22.82
CA LYS A 192 5.75 3.98 23.19
C LYS A 192 4.75 2.83 23.11
N THR A 193 3.89 2.76 24.13
CA THR A 193 2.71 1.88 24.11
C THR A 193 1.47 2.77 24.19
N TRP A 194 0.54 2.58 23.26
CA TRP A 194 -0.79 3.17 23.29
C TRP A 194 -1.81 2.09 23.66
N ILE A 195 -2.73 2.43 24.55
CA ILE A 195 -3.88 1.60 24.91
C ILE A 195 -5.09 2.24 24.23
N LEU A 196 -5.69 1.52 23.29
CA LEU A 196 -6.70 2.02 22.35
C LEU A 196 -7.94 1.12 22.42
N GLY A 197 -8.80 1.39 23.41
CA GLY A 197 -9.90 0.51 23.77
C GLY A 197 -9.38 -0.83 24.29
N ASN A 198 -9.84 -1.93 23.67
CA ASN A 198 -9.38 -3.29 24.01
C ASN A 198 -8.07 -3.68 23.32
N ASN A 199 -7.51 -2.78 22.51
CA ASN A 199 -6.29 -3.05 21.74
C ASN A 199 -5.09 -2.35 22.38
N THR A 200 -3.91 -2.97 22.24
CA THR A 200 -2.64 -2.35 22.62
C THR A 200 -1.74 -2.29 21.40
N PHE A 201 -1.19 -1.10 21.12
CA PHE A 201 -0.19 -0.93 20.08
C PHE A 201 1.12 -0.45 20.69
N ARG A 202 2.22 -1.13 20.38
CA ARG A 202 3.55 -0.78 20.86
C ARG A 202 4.49 -0.56 19.68
N LEU A 203 5.09 0.62 19.63
CA LEU A 203 6.11 0.98 18.65
C LEU A 203 7.43 1.24 19.35
N THR A 204 8.50 0.64 18.83
CA THR A 204 9.88 0.87 19.28
C THR A 204 10.68 1.37 18.10
N LEU A 205 11.24 2.56 18.22
CA LEU A 205 12.10 3.19 17.21
C LEU A 205 13.32 3.80 17.89
N VAL A 206 14.38 4.01 17.13
CA VAL A 206 15.51 4.85 17.58
C VAL A 206 15.01 6.29 17.76
N LYS A 207 15.57 7.04 18.73
CA LYS A 207 15.13 8.42 19.07
C LYS A 207 14.91 9.29 17.83
N GLU A 208 15.89 9.36 16.93
CA GLU A 208 15.85 10.22 15.75
C GLU A 208 14.76 9.79 14.74
N GLN A 209 14.44 8.50 14.70
CA GLN A 209 13.40 7.96 13.83
C GLN A 209 12.00 8.45 14.20
N TRP A 210 11.74 8.81 15.46
CA TRP A 210 10.47 9.42 15.85
C TRP A 210 10.26 10.77 15.16
N SER A 211 11.29 11.62 15.12
CA SER A 211 11.23 12.88 14.38
C SER A 211 11.11 12.68 12.87
N ILE A 212 11.76 11.63 12.33
CA ILE A 212 11.61 11.28 10.91
C ILE A 212 10.20 10.78 10.62
N LEU A 213 9.55 10.06 11.54
CA LEU A 213 8.17 9.56 11.38
C LEU A 213 7.17 10.69 11.15
N LEU A 214 7.33 11.86 11.78
CA LEU A 214 6.47 13.03 11.51
C LEU A 214 6.49 13.44 10.04
N ARG A 215 7.62 13.28 9.36
CA ARG A 215 7.75 13.65 7.93
C ARG A 215 6.92 12.75 7.00
N TYR A 216 6.42 11.62 7.50
CA TYR A 216 5.50 10.74 6.77
C TYR A 216 4.03 11.15 6.94
N LEU A 217 3.76 12.18 7.75
CA LEU A 217 2.44 12.78 7.95
C LEU A 217 2.28 14.10 7.18
N GLU A 218 3.34 14.54 6.50
CA GLU A 218 3.40 15.83 5.80
C GLU A 218 3.77 15.66 4.34
N VAL A 219 3.13 16.43 3.48
CA VAL A 219 3.57 16.55 2.08
C VAL A 219 4.84 17.40 2.05
N PRO A 220 5.99 16.86 1.58
CA PRO A 220 7.21 17.64 1.51
C PRO A 220 7.07 18.85 0.59
N VAL A 221 7.67 19.97 0.99
CA VAL A 221 7.70 21.21 0.21
C VAL A 221 8.22 20.93 -1.20
N GLY A 222 7.48 21.43 -2.21
CA GLY A 222 7.83 21.28 -3.62
C GLY A 222 7.38 19.96 -4.27
N VAL A 223 6.84 19.01 -3.51
CA VAL A 223 6.22 17.82 -4.10
C VAL A 223 4.79 18.15 -4.52
N THR A 224 4.55 18.15 -5.83
CA THR A 224 3.25 18.39 -6.42
C THR A 224 2.59 17.09 -6.87
N GLU A 225 1.29 17.15 -7.18
CA GLU A 225 0.54 16.00 -7.70
C GLU A 225 1.19 15.35 -8.94
N PRO A 226 1.63 16.11 -9.98
CA PRO A 226 2.33 15.53 -11.12
C PRO A 226 3.65 14.85 -10.75
N VAL A 227 4.41 15.40 -9.80
CA VAL A 227 5.69 14.83 -9.35
C VAL A 227 5.44 13.49 -8.66
N ALA A 228 4.50 13.43 -7.72
CA ALA A 228 4.16 12.18 -7.02
C ALA A 228 3.72 11.07 -7.99
N ARG A 229 2.90 11.43 -8.97
CA ARG A 229 2.49 10.51 -10.04
C ARG A 229 3.68 10.06 -10.88
N HIS A 230 4.52 10.99 -11.33
CA HIS A 230 5.67 10.68 -12.18
C HIS A 230 6.64 9.71 -11.50
N VAL A 231 7.04 9.99 -10.25
CA VAL A 231 8.00 9.12 -9.55
C VAL A 231 7.41 7.73 -9.31
N ARG A 232 6.12 7.65 -8.94
CA ARG A 232 5.47 6.35 -8.81
C ARG A 232 5.46 5.59 -10.14
N THR A 233 5.02 6.23 -11.23
CA THR A 233 4.98 5.60 -12.55
C THR A 233 6.38 5.15 -12.99
N ALA A 234 7.41 5.94 -12.72
CA ALA A 234 8.80 5.57 -13.02
C ALA A 234 9.22 4.27 -12.30
N VAL A 235 8.74 4.03 -11.08
CA VAL A 235 9.02 2.80 -10.33
C VAL A 235 8.09 1.64 -10.74
N THR A 236 6.79 1.88 -10.85
CA THR A 236 5.79 0.83 -11.10
C THR A 236 5.75 0.36 -12.55
N MET A 237 6.27 1.15 -13.50
CA MET A 237 6.33 0.84 -14.93
C MET A 237 7.73 0.49 -15.45
N ALA A 238 8.78 0.59 -14.62
CA ALA A 238 10.17 0.33 -15.06
C ALA A 238 10.38 -1.05 -15.69
N ARG A 239 9.66 -2.08 -15.22
CA ARG A 239 9.87 -3.49 -15.59
C ARG A 239 8.81 -3.99 -16.58
N ARG A 240 8.70 -3.37 -17.76
CA ARG A 240 7.66 -3.70 -18.76
C ARG A 240 7.51 -5.20 -19.00
N ASP A 241 8.60 -5.94 -19.17
CA ASP A 241 8.53 -7.39 -19.41
C ASP A 241 7.99 -8.18 -18.22
N TYR A 242 8.31 -7.77 -17.01
CA TYR A 242 7.79 -8.43 -15.81
C TYR A 242 6.31 -8.09 -15.60
N ILE A 243 5.90 -6.88 -15.95
CA ILE A 243 4.50 -6.44 -15.91
C ILE A 243 3.70 -7.23 -16.95
N ASP A 244 4.16 -7.25 -18.19
CA ASP A 244 3.54 -8.00 -19.28
C ASP A 244 3.47 -9.50 -18.96
N ARG A 245 4.50 -10.07 -18.32
CA ARG A 245 4.47 -11.46 -17.84
C ARG A 245 3.37 -11.67 -16.81
N SER A 246 3.16 -10.72 -15.89
CA SER A 246 2.06 -10.79 -14.92
C SER A 246 0.68 -10.69 -15.59
N TYR A 247 0.57 -10.00 -16.73
CA TYR A 247 -0.67 -9.85 -17.48
C TYR A 247 -1.09 -11.12 -18.23
N LEU A 248 -0.13 -11.99 -18.59
CA LEU A 248 -0.44 -13.29 -19.20
C LEU A 248 -1.40 -14.12 -18.32
N ALA A 249 -1.25 -14.05 -17.00
CA ALA A 249 -2.09 -14.75 -16.04
C ALA A 249 -3.42 -14.04 -15.71
N GLN A 250 -3.74 -12.94 -16.39
CA GLN A 250 -4.92 -12.12 -16.11
C GLN A 250 -5.94 -12.16 -17.25
N LEU A 251 -7.21 -11.99 -16.88
CA LEU A 251 -8.30 -11.75 -17.82
C LEU A 251 -8.09 -10.41 -18.56
N PRO A 252 -8.55 -10.27 -19.82
CA PRO A 252 -8.23 -9.08 -20.62
C PRO A 252 -8.64 -7.75 -19.98
N SER A 253 -9.82 -7.69 -19.34
CA SER A 253 -10.26 -6.48 -18.65
C SER A 253 -9.41 -6.16 -17.41
N HIS A 254 -8.89 -7.18 -16.71
CA HIS A 254 -8.03 -6.97 -15.54
C HIS A 254 -6.68 -6.35 -15.93
N ARG A 255 -6.13 -6.73 -17.10
CA ARG A 255 -4.90 -6.14 -17.63
C ARG A 255 -5.03 -4.63 -17.79
N VAL A 256 -6.16 -4.15 -18.32
CA VAL A 256 -6.44 -2.71 -18.45
C VAL A 256 -6.55 -2.03 -17.09
N CYS A 257 -7.25 -2.65 -16.13
CA CYS A 257 -7.35 -2.11 -14.77
C CYS A 257 -5.97 -1.97 -14.13
N MET A 258 -5.13 -3.00 -14.25
CA MET A 258 -3.77 -2.99 -13.70
C MET A 258 -2.87 -1.98 -14.41
N GLU A 259 -2.97 -1.86 -15.73
CA GLU A 259 -2.22 -0.86 -16.50
C GLU A 259 -2.61 0.56 -16.06
N ARG A 260 -3.91 0.84 -15.93
CA ARG A 260 -4.41 2.14 -15.47
C ARG A 260 -3.94 2.43 -14.05
N PHE A 261 -4.06 1.49 -13.12
CA PHE A 261 -3.58 1.66 -11.74
C PHE A 261 -2.09 1.93 -11.67
N ARG A 262 -1.28 1.24 -12.47
CA ARG A 262 0.16 1.47 -12.53
C ARG A 262 0.50 2.85 -13.11
N ALA A 263 -0.30 3.34 -14.06
CA ALA A 263 -0.07 4.60 -14.75
C ALA A 263 -0.56 5.83 -13.98
N ASN A 264 -1.76 5.76 -13.38
CA ASN A 264 -2.35 6.86 -12.63
C ASN A 264 -1.97 6.86 -11.14
N GLY A 265 -1.59 5.69 -10.62
CA GLY A 265 -1.16 5.50 -9.25
C GLY A 265 -2.28 5.48 -8.21
N ILE A 266 -3.56 5.48 -8.58
CA ILE A 266 -4.69 5.63 -7.65
C ILE A 266 -5.51 4.34 -7.58
N LEU A 267 -5.65 3.76 -6.39
CA LEU A 267 -6.43 2.54 -6.18
C LEU A 267 -7.92 2.88 -6.09
N LEU A 268 -8.67 2.65 -7.16
CA LEU A 268 -10.13 2.85 -7.20
C LEU A 268 -10.80 1.82 -8.11
N PRO A 269 -12.10 1.59 -7.96
CA PRO A 269 -12.89 0.93 -9.00
C PRO A 269 -12.72 1.64 -10.34
N PHE A 270 -12.70 0.88 -11.44
CA PHE A 270 -12.30 1.41 -12.76
C PHE A 270 -13.15 2.59 -13.25
N GLY A 271 -14.43 2.64 -12.87
CA GLY A 271 -15.34 3.71 -13.28
C GLY A 271 -15.31 4.96 -12.41
N GLU A 272 -14.63 4.91 -11.26
CA GLU A 272 -14.64 6.02 -10.29
C GLU A 272 -13.77 7.19 -10.72
N SER A 273 -14.17 8.38 -10.28
CA SER A 273 -13.43 9.62 -10.56
C SER A 273 -12.18 9.72 -9.70
N THR A 274 -11.06 10.08 -10.32
CA THR A 274 -9.81 10.37 -9.62
C THR A 274 -9.67 11.85 -9.26
N GLU A 275 -10.68 12.69 -9.54
CA GLU A 275 -10.58 14.14 -9.43
C GLU A 275 -10.25 14.63 -8.03
N ALA A 276 -10.76 13.96 -6.98
CA ALA A 276 -10.50 14.35 -5.60
C ALA A 276 -9.06 14.02 -5.12
N PHE A 277 -8.30 13.20 -5.85
CA PHE A 277 -7.00 12.69 -5.44
C PHE A 277 -5.86 13.62 -5.87
N LYS A 278 -5.82 14.81 -5.28
CA LYS A 278 -4.88 15.89 -5.63
C LYS A 278 -3.70 16.01 -4.65
N VAL A 279 -3.81 15.44 -3.44
CA VAL A 279 -2.78 15.59 -2.41
C VAL A 279 -1.74 14.49 -2.56
N PRO A 280 -0.44 14.78 -2.74
CA PRO A 280 0.59 13.73 -2.72
C PRO A 280 0.54 12.90 -1.44
N ASN A 281 0.67 11.59 -1.56
CA ASN A 281 0.63 10.70 -0.40
C ASN A 281 1.91 10.84 0.45
N PRO A 282 1.84 11.39 1.67
CA PRO A 282 3.02 11.66 2.48
C PRO A 282 3.70 10.39 2.99
N SER A 283 3.02 9.23 3.00
CA SER A 283 3.62 7.95 3.42
C SER A 283 4.48 7.28 2.33
N VAL A 284 4.34 7.76 1.09
CA VAL A 284 5.06 7.27 -0.09
C VAL A 284 6.14 8.26 -0.51
N THR A 285 5.91 9.56 -0.26
CA THR A 285 6.74 10.66 -0.76
C THR A 285 8.17 10.78 -0.18
N PRO A 286 8.46 10.48 1.10
CA PRO A 286 9.82 10.46 1.64
C PRO A 286 10.72 9.45 0.94
N ALA A 287 10.16 8.32 0.51
CA ALA A 287 10.84 7.44 -0.42
C ALA A 287 11.17 8.24 -1.68
N LEU A 288 10.19 8.90 -2.33
CA LEU A 288 10.31 9.70 -3.56
C LEU A 288 11.35 10.84 -3.49
N ALA A 289 11.53 11.50 -2.34
CA ALA A 289 12.52 12.58 -2.18
C ALA A 289 13.97 12.09 -2.31
N SER A 290 14.24 10.81 -2.06
CA SER A 290 15.53 10.19 -2.36
C SER A 290 15.74 9.90 -3.86
N PHE A 291 14.67 9.92 -4.67
CA PHE A 291 14.70 9.70 -6.12
C PHE A 291 14.96 11.00 -6.89
N ALA A 292 14.54 12.16 -6.37
CA ALA A 292 14.76 13.47 -7.00
C ALA A 292 16.19 14.02 -6.83
N ARG A 293 17.06 13.32 -6.08
CA ARG A 293 18.46 13.71 -5.86
C ARG A 293 19.46 12.96 -6.77
N ARG A 294 19.01 12.49 -7.94
CA ARG A 294 19.89 11.92 -8.97
C ARG A 294 19.60 12.56 -10.31
#